data_AF-A0A969Y9J8-F1
#
_entry.id   AF-A0A969Y9J8-F1
#
_cell.length_a   1.000
_cell.length_b   1.000
_cell.length_c   1.000
_cell.angle_alpha   90.00
_cell.angle_beta   90.00
_cell.angle_gamma   90.00
#
_symmetry.space_group_name_H-M   'P 1'
#
loop_
_entity.id
_entity.type
_entity.pdbx_description
1 polymer ?
#
loop_
_entity_poly.entity_id
_entity_poly.type
_entity_poly.pdbx_seq_one_letter_code
_entity_poly.pdbx_strand_id
1 'polypeptide(L)'
;MKLSVCILVLVGWTCHVLALDQPDQQILYQISSGAYTMVGGIWGELEARLPNSDQTFVLLKINQTANRADLTILGEDRRTVFLALSNGIVTESTIQFKHEAVHPYPDIEERGAADYVVTRAGNELHIKGAREFTVVCCDIPYYFAHTDVVATEVPAMAIRVSEVEICWSSSSNCTYQVQYRSDFETDSWTNLGDPIRGNGTLICTSDKIPQGAPRRLYRIIVLR
;
A
#
# COMPACT_ATOMS: atom_id res chain seq x y z
N MET A 1 17.07 -9.07 -4.74
CA MET A 1 17.41 -9.19 -6.17
C MET A 1 16.85 -7.96 -6.87
N LYS A 2 17.68 -6.94 -7.12
CA LYS A 2 17.27 -5.66 -7.74
C LYS A 2 17.21 -5.85 -9.25
N LEU A 3 16.04 -5.71 -9.87
CA LEU A 3 15.92 -5.52 -11.32
C LEU A 3 15.82 -4.01 -11.59
N SER A 4 16.94 -3.37 -11.92
CA SER A 4 16.92 -2.08 -12.60
C SER A 4 16.71 -2.35 -14.09
N VAL A 5 15.56 -1.92 -14.62
CA VAL A 5 15.30 -1.94 -16.06
C VAL A 5 15.97 -0.71 -16.66
N CYS A 6 17.06 -0.89 -17.41
CA CYS A 6 17.61 0.15 -18.28
C CYS A 6 16.79 0.19 -19.57
N ILE A 7 15.94 1.21 -19.73
CA ILE A 7 15.34 1.52 -21.03
C ILE A 7 16.33 2.42 -21.78
N LEU A 8 17.01 1.86 -22.79
CA LEU A 8 17.90 2.60 -23.68
C LEU A 8 17.06 3.35 -24.72
N VAL A 9 16.91 4.67 -24.58
CA VAL A 9 16.41 5.53 -25.65
C VAL A 9 17.62 6.17 -26.32
N LEU A 10 17.99 5.68 -27.51
CA LEU A 10 19.10 6.23 -28.30
C LEU A 10 18.65 7.48 -29.06
N VAL A 11 18.74 8.65 -28.42
CA VAL A 11 18.71 9.95 -29.11
C VAL A 11 19.72 10.89 -28.42
N GLY A 12 20.86 11.15 -29.06
CA GLY A 12 21.84 12.14 -28.62
C GLY A 12 22.74 11.68 -27.47
N TRP A 13 23.99 12.17 -27.46
CA TRP A 13 25.07 11.77 -26.56
C TRP A 13 24.94 12.34 -25.13
N THR A 14 23.75 12.28 -24.55
CA THR A 14 23.51 12.67 -23.15
C THR A 14 22.72 11.56 -22.46
N CYS A 15 23.42 10.78 -21.61
CA CYS A 15 22.78 9.79 -20.75
C CYS A 15 21.93 10.53 -19.69
N HIS A 16 20.65 10.73 -19.98
CA HIS A 16 19.68 11.15 -18.98
C HIS A 16 19.17 9.88 -18.29
N VAL A 17 19.58 9.69 -17.03
CA VAL A 17 18.93 8.72 -16.16
C VAL A 17 17.55 9.29 -15.85
N LEU A 18 16.55 8.88 -16.63
CA LEU A 18 15.16 9.03 -16.21
C LEU A 18 14.96 8.05 -15.06
N ALA A 19 15.02 8.56 -13.83
CA ALA A 19 14.54 7.82 -12.68
C ALA A 19 13.05 7.56 -12.93
N LEU A 20 12.72 6.32 -13.30
CA LEU A 20 11.35 5.83 -13.22
C LEU A 20 10.93 6.02 -11.77
N ASP A 21 9.94 6.88 -11.56
CA ASP A 21 9.33 7.17 -10.26
C ASP A 21 8.98 5.82 -9.61
N GLN A 22 9.74 5.41 -8.61
CA GLN A 22 9.43 4.17 -7.91
C GLN A 22 8.17 4.44 -7.10
N PRO A 23 7.08 3.68 -7.30
CA PRO A 23 5.83 3.96 -6.63
C PRO A 23 6.03 3.92 -5.11
N ASP A 24 5.42 4.88 -4.41
CA ASP A 24 5.40 4.91 -2.96
C ASP A 24 5.00 3.53 -2.42
N GLN A 25 5.84 2.99 -1.54
CA GLN A 25 5.60 1.67 -0.98
C GLN A 25 4.73 1.81 0.25
N GLN A 26 3.55 1.18 0.24
CA GLN A 26 2.65 1.09 1.38
C GLN A 26 2.62 -0.34 1.90
N ILE A 27 2.96 -0.53 3.18
CA ILE A 27 3.07 -1.84 3.82
C ILE A 27 2.25 -1.82 5.11
N LEU A 28 1.44 -2.86 5.31
CA LEU A 28 0.71 -3.08 6.55
C LEU A 28 1.46 -4.11 7.40
N TYR A 29 1.64 -3.79 8.69
CA TYR A 29 2.20 -4.68 9.70
C TYR A 29 1.16 -4.91 10.78
N GLN A 30 1.19 -6.08 11.41
CA GLN A 30 0.39 -6.41 12.59
C GLN A 30 1.28 -6.43 13.81
N ILE A 31 0.90 -5.70 14.86
CA ILE A 31 1.62 -5.66 16.12
C ILE A 31 1.50 -7.02 16.80
N SER A 32 2.63 -7.61 17.17
CA SER A 32 2.72 -8.90 17.85
C SER A 32 3.07 -8.76 19.33
N SER A 33 3.81 -7.71 19.71
CA SER A 33 4.17 -7.42 21.10
C SER A 33 4.53 -5.96 21.32
N GLY A 34 4.62 -5.56 22.58
CA GLY A 34 5.12 -4.26 23.02
C GLY A 34 4.29 -3.69 24.17
N ALA A 35 4.61 -2.47 24.57
CA ALA A 35 3.87 -1.72 25.56
C ALA A 35 3.61 -0.30 25.10
N TYR A 36 2.47 0.24 25.55
CA TYR A 36 2.14 1.65 25.47
C TYR A 36 1.99 2.19 26.90
N THR A 37 2.71 3.26 27.20
CA THR A 37 2.67 3.94 28.49
C THR A 37 2.16 5.35 28.32
N MET A 38 1.23 5.75 29.16
CA MET A 38 0.73 7.10 29.28
C MET A 38 0.98 7.59 30.71
N VAL A 39 1.60 8.76 30.87
CA VAL A 39 1.87 9.36 32.18
C VAL A 39 1.21 10.73 32.29
N GLY A 40 0.70 11.01 33.48
CA GLY A 40 -0.03 12.21 33.83
C GLY A 40 -1.54 11.98 33.80
N GLY A 41 -2.27 13.02 34.16
CA GLY A 41 -3.70 12.93 34.36
C GLY A 41 -4.12 12.30 35.69
N ILE A 42 -5.44 12.23 35.90
CA ILE A 42 -6.06 11.73 37.14
C ILE A 42 -5.61 10.29 37.46
N TRP A 43 -5.20 9.54 36.44
CA TRP A 43 -4.84 8.14 36.54
C TRP A 43 -3.34 7.90 36.81
N GLY A 44 -2.52 8.95 36.83
CA GLY A 44 -1.08 8.83 37.04
C GLY A 44 -0.41 8.12 35.86
N GLU A 45 0.03 6.89 36.05
CA GLU A 45 0.66 6.09 35.00
C GLU A 45 -0.24 4.94 34.59
N LEU A 46 -0.53 4.86 33.29
CA LEU A 46 -1.30 3.78 32.68
C LEU A 46 -0.42 3.07 31.65
N GLU A 47 -0.26 1.77 31.84
CA GLU A 47 0.45 0.88 30.92
C GLU A 47 -0.54 -0.10 30.27
N ALA A 48 -0.47 -0.22 28.95
CA ALA A 48 -1.24 -1.18 28.19
C ALA A 48 -0.29 -2.08 27.38
N ARG A 49 -0.53 -3.40 27.44
CA ARG A 49 0.16 -4.34 26.56
C ARG A 49 -0.40 -4.26 25.14
N LEU A 50 0.47 -4.51 24.17
CA LEU A 50 0.14 -4.53 22.75
C LEU A 50 0.26 -5.94 22.16
N PRO A 51 -0.58 -6.31 21.18
CA PRO A 51 -1.67 -5.49 20.62
C PRO A 51 -2.88 -5.37 21.56
N ASN A 52 -3.65 -4.29 21.40
CA ASN A 52 -5.00 -4.12 21.97
C ASN A 52 -5.96 -3.60 20.90
N SER A 53 -7.25 -3.42 21.22
CA SER A 53 -8.29 -3.01 20.26
C SER A 53 -7.99 -1.69 19.56
N ASP A 54 -7.28 -0.78 20.23
CA ASP A 54 -6.98 0.57 19.73
C ASP A 54 -5.66 0.60 18.96
N GLN A 55 -4.81 -0.41 19.15
CA GLN A 55 -3.45 -0.48 18.60
C GLN A 55 -3.14 -1.92 18.20
N THR A 56 -3.54 -2.29 16.98
CA THR A 56 -3.36 -3.63 16.42
C THR A 56 -2.46 -3.65 15.19
N PHE A 57 -2.48 -2.59 14.38
CA PHE A 57 -1.77 -2.56 13.11
C PHE A 57 -0.88 -1.33 12.98
N VAL A 58 0.14 -1.44 12.13
CA VAL A 58 1.00 -0.32 11.72
C VAL A 58 0.96 -0.21 10.20
N LEU A 59 0.55 0.93 9.69
CA LEU A 59 0.66 1.28 8.29
C LEU A 59 1.91 2.12 8.07
N LEU A 60 2.84 1.62 7.26
CA LEU A 60 4.06 2.33 6.90
C LEU A 60 4.02 2.70 5.41
N LYS A 61 4.18 3.98 5.10
CA LYS A 61 4.31 4.51 3.74
C LYS A 61 5.72 5.03 3.56
N ILE A 62 6.43 4.62 2.52
CA ILE A 62 7.80 5.04 2.22
C ILE A 62 7.83 5.65 0.83
N ASN A 63 8.20 6.93 0.78
CA ASN A 63 8.59 7.61 -0.44
C ASN A 63 10.10 7.49 -0.61
N GLN A 64 10.51 6.58 -1.49
CA GLN A 64 11.93 6.27 -1.72
C GLN A 64 12.66 7.42 -2.41
N THR A 65 11.96 8.17 -3.28
CA THR A 65 12.54 9.31 -4.00
C THR A 65 12.89 10.46 -3.05
N ALA A 66 12.05 10.73 -2.07
CA ALA A 66 12.23 11.80 -1.10
C ALA A 66 13.02 11.38 0.16
N ASN A 67 13.32 10.08 0.32
CA ASN A 67 13.81 9.52 1.59
C ASN A 67 12.92 9.95 2.77
N ARG A 68 11.60 9.84 2.58
CA ARG A 68 10.59 10.18 3.59
C ARG A 68 9.67 9.00 3.85
N ALA A 69 9.14 8.96 5.06
CA ALA A 69 8.14 7.97 5.43
C ALA A 69 7.07 8.57 6.34
N ASP A 70 5.89 7.97 6.28
CA ASP A 70 4.79 8.21 7.20
C ASP A 70 4.44 6.89 7.89
N LEU A 71 4.14 6.94 9.18
CA LEU A 71 3.73 5.80 9.98
C LEU A 71 2.39 6.09 10.65
N THR A 72 1.49 5.10 10.67
CA THR A 72 0.21 5.20 11.37
C THR A 72 -0.02 3.95 12.20
N ILE A 73 -0.26 4.09 13.50
CA ILE A 73 -0.76 3.02 14.36
C ILE A 73 -2.29 3.03 14.31
N LEU A 74 -2.87 1.89 14.00
CA LEU A 74 -4.28 1.70 13.73
C LEU A 74 -4.90 0.69 14.71
N GLY A 75 -6.17 0.90 15.03
CA GLY A 75 -6.99 -0.06 15.78
C GLY A 75 -7.31 -1.33 15.00
N GLU A 76 -8.01 -2.25 15.65
CA GLU A 76 -8.39 -3.56 15.10
C GLU A 76 -9.21 -3.43 13.80
N ASP A 77 -9.98 -2.35 13.67
CA ASP A 77 -10.79 -2.02 12.49
C ASP A 77 -9.98 -1.54 11.27
N ARG A 78 -8.65 -1.37 11.42
CA ARG A 78 -7.70 -0.86 10.41
C ARG A 78 -8.05 0.54 9.88
N ARG A 79 -8.86 1.30 10.60
CA ARG A 79 -9.35 2.63 10.20
C ARG A 79 -9.14 3.66 11.28
N THR A 80 -9.44 3.30 12.53
CA THR A 80 -9.26 4.18 13.67
C THR A 80 -7.77 4.45 13.87
N VAL A 81 -7.40 5.73 13.80
CA VAL A 81 -6.01 6.17 13.95
C VAL A 81 -5.72 6.45 15.41
N PHE A 82 -4.79 5.70 15.98
CA PHE A 82 -4.29 5.94 17.33
C PHE A 82 -3.14 6.95 17.34
N LEU A 83 -2.16 6.75 16.45
CA LEU A 83 -0.99 7.62 16.31
C LEU A 83 -0.67 7.79 14.83
N ALA A 84 -0.42 9.03 14.39
CA ALA A 84 0.13 9.33 13.08
C ALA A 84 1.43 10.11 13.21
N LEU A 85 2.49 9.62 12.56
CA LEU A 85 3.80 10.24 12.45
C LEU A 85 4.07 10.51 10.98
N SER A 86 4.51 11.71 10.64
CA SER A 86 4.77 12.10 9.26
C SER A 86 6.18 12.65 9.08
N ASN A 87 6.63 12.68 7.83
CA ASN A 87 7.93 13.24 7.44
C ASN A 87 9.14 12.57 8.14
N GLY A 88 9.03 11.28 8.46
CA GLY A 88 10.15 10.50 8.99
C GLY A 88 11.30 10.44 8.00
N ILE A 89 12.53 10.57 8.48
CA ILE A 89 13.74 10.49 7.67
C ILE A 89 14.16 9.03 7.57
N VAL A 90 14.26 8.50 6.35
CA VAL A 90 14.64 7.11 6.10
C VAL A 90 16.16 7.02 5.91
N THR A 91 16.83 6.19 6.70
CA THR A 91 18.26 5.88 6.60
C THR A 91 18.51 4.38 6.74
N GLU A 92 18.95 3.74 5.65
CA GLU A 92 19.20 2.30 5.60
C GLU A 92 18.02 1.46 6.11
N SER A 93 18.10 0.96 7.34
CA SER A 93 17.07 0.15 8.02
C SER A 93 16.28 0.94 9.07
N THR A 94 16.59 2.21 9.30
CA THR A 94 16.00 3.03 10.35
C THR A 94 15.18 4.17 9.77
N ILE A 95 14.09 4.52 10.43
CA ILE A 95 13.28 5.68 10.14
C ILE A 95 13.18 6.49 11.42
N GLN A 96 13.61 7.74 11.36
CA GLN A 96 13.56 8.67 12.48
C GLN A 96 12.43 9.67 12.27
N PHE A 97 11.46 9.67 13.18
CA PHE A 97 10.44 10.71 13.27
C PHE A 97 10.82 11.62 14.42
N LYS A 98 11.27 12.83 14.10
CA LYS A 98 11.60 13.84 15.10
C LYS A 98 11.00 15.17 14.69
N HIS A 99 9.97 15.59 15.39
CA HIS A 99 9.27 16.84 15.08
C HIS A 99 8.55 17.38 16.30
N GLU A 100 8.15 18.63 16.21
CA GLU A 100 7.26 19.25 17.16
C GLU A 100 5.87 18.59 17.10
N ALA A 101 5.32 18.23 18.26
CA ALA A 101 4.04 17.57 18.38
C ALA A 101 2.98 18.55 18.89
N VAL A 102 1.77 18.45 18.35
CA VAL A 102 0.60 19.13 18.90
C VAL A 102 0.00 18.25 19.99
N HIS A 103 -0.43 18.86 21.09
CA HIS A 103 -1.07 18.15 22.18
C HIS A 103 -2.33 17.43 21.68
N PRO A 104 -2.62 16.19 22.11
CA PRO A 104 -3.82 15.47 21.66
C PRO A 104 -5.13 16.12 22.12
N TYR A 105 -5.08 17.01 23.12
CA TYR A 105 -6.24 17.77 23.59
C TYR A 105 -6.29 19.11 22.87
N PRO A 106 -7.41 19.46 22.21
CA PRO A 106 -7.48 20.60 21.29
C PRO A 106 -7.37 21.96 21.97
N ASP A 107 -7.67 22.03 23.26
CA ASP A 107 -7.66 23.28 24.04
C ASP A 107 -6.28 23.62 24.63
N ILE A 108 -5.26 22.83 24.29
CA ILE A 108 -3.88 23.00 24.77
C ILE A 108 -3.02 23.47 23.61
N GLU A 109 -2.53 24.72 23.70
CA GLU A 109 -1.67 25.33 22.69
C GLU A 109 -0.20 24.91 22.83
N GLU A 110 0.17 24.37 24.00
CA GLU A 110 1.51 23.90 24.30
C GLU A 110 1.95 22.81 23.31
N ARG A 111 3.14 23.03 22.78
CA ARG A 111 3.77 22.11 21.84
C ARG A 111 4.75 21.20 22.56
N GLY A 112 4.71 19.93 22.16
CA GLY A 112 5.60 18.90 22.66
C GLY A 112 6.65 18.51 21.64
N ALA A 113 7.40 17.47 21.97
CA ALA A 113 8.30 16.79 21.06
C ALA A 113 7.79 15.37 20.79
N ALA A 114 7.83 14.96 19.53
CA ALA A 114 7.76 13.55 19.15
C ALA A 114 9.17 13.09 18.76
N ASP A 115 9.62 11.99 19.36
CA ASP A 115 10.87 11.32 19.01
C ASP A 115 10.61 9.81 18.92
N TYR A 116 10.52 9.30 17.70
CA TYR A 116 10.29 7.89 17.40
C TYR A 116 11.36 7.36 16.46
N VAL A 117 11.83 6.17 16.80
CA VAL A 117 12.74 5.36 16.00
C VAL A 117 11.99 4.12 15.55
N VAL A 118 12.01 3.87 14.25
CA VAL A 118 11.49 2.63 13.66
C VAL A 118 12.65 1.91 13.00
N THR A 119 12.94 0.68 13.41
CA THR A 119 13.98 -0.15 12.81
C THR A 119 13.34 -1.32 12.08
N ARG A 120 13.75 -1.55 10.85
CA ARG A 120 13.31 -2.68 10.02
C ARG A 120 14.32 -3.81 10.07
N ALA A 121 13.85 -5.00 10.40
CA ALA A 121 14.64 -6.24 10.39
C ALA A 121 13.88 -7.32 9.62
N GLY A 122 14.19 -7.49 8.34
CA GLY A 122 13.44 -8.42 7.48
C GLY A 122 11.97 -8.02 7.31
N ASN A 123 11.07 -8.89 7.75
CA ASN A 123 9.61 -8.67 7.77
C ASN A 123 9.11 -8.08 9.10
N GLU A 124 9.99 -7.71 10.02
CA GLU A 124 9.63 -7.07 11.29
C GLU A 124 9.93 -5.58 11.28
N LEU A 125 9.07 -4.84 11.97
CA LEU A 125 9.31 -3.48 12.44
C LEU A 125 9.44 -3.49 13.95
N HIS A 126 10.45 -2.79 14.43
CA HIS A 126 10.69 -2.50 15.84
C HIS A 126 10.47 -0.99 16.02
N ILE A 127 9.50 -0.62 16.85
CA ILE A 127 9.08 0.76 17.06
C ILE A 127 9.28 1.11 18.52
N LYS A 128 9.96 2.24 18.76
CA LYS A 128 10.08 2.83 20.08
C LYS A 128 10.09 4.34 19.98
N GLY A 129 9.56 5.01 20.98
CA GLY A 129 9.56 6.46 21.01
C GLY A 129 8.51 7.02 21.93
N ALA A 130 8.50 8.34 22.04
CA ALA A 130 7.56 9.03 22.90
C ALA A 130 7.08 10.35 22.28
N ARG A 131 5.91 10.78 22.74
CA ARG A 131 5.49 12.17 22.70
C ARG A 131 5.55 12.72 24.11
N GLU A 132 6.27 13.82 24.28
CA GLU A 132 6.43 14.50 25.55
C GLU A 132 5.98 15.94 25.40
N PHE A 133 5.16 16.39 26.35
CA PHE A 133 4.60 17.72 26.42
C PHE A 133 4.97 18.33 27.77
N THR A 134 5.02 19.65 27.83
CA THR A 134 5.13 20.36 29.11
C THR A 134 3.90 20.08 29.95
N VAL A 135 4.09 19.86 31.25
CA VAL A 135 2.98 19.63 32.18
C VAL A 135 2.15 20.90 32.29
N VAL A 136 0.91 20.85 31.81
CA VAL A 136 -0.05 21.96 31.89
C VAL A 136 -0.83 21.91 33.20
N CYS A 137 -1.31 20.72 33.56
CA CYS A 137 -2.09 20.47 34.77
C CYS A 137 -2.06 18.98 35.17
N CYS A 138 -2.50 18.65 36.39
CA CYS A 138 -2.41 17.29 36.93
C CYS A 138 -3.42 16.31 36.35
N ASP A 139 -4.47 16.79 35.67
CA ASP A 139 -5.54 15.99 35.07
C ASP A 139 -5.34 15.70 33.57
N ILE A 140 -4.28 16.23 32.97
CA ILE A 140 -3.95 16.01 31.55
C ILE A 140 -2.67 15.16 31.40
N PRO A 141 -2.73 14.03 30.70
CA PRO A 141 -1.54 13.25 30.37
C PRO A 141 -0.59 14.03 29.45
N TYR A 142 0.69 14.01 29.77
CA TYR A 142 1.73 14.81 29.09
C TYR A 142 2.84 13.95 28.49
N TYR A 143 2.85 12.64 28.74
CA TYR A 143 3.85 11.73 28.19
C TYR A 143 3.19 10.45 27.67
N PHE A 144 3.50 10.09 26.43
CA PHE A 144 2.93 8.94 25.74
C PHE A 144 4.04 8.19 25.01
N ALA A 145 4.35 6.97 25.43
CA ALA A 145 5.47 6.20 24.93
C ALA A 145 5.06 4.83 24.40
N HIS A 146 5.77 4.40 23.36
CA HIS A 146 5.75 3.03 22.87
C HIS A 146 7.11 2.41 23.15
N THR A 147 7.13 1.23 23.76
CA THR A 147 8.35 0.51 24.13
C THR A 147 8.32 -0.90 23.55
N ASP A 148 9.41 -1.28 22.89
CA ASP A 148 9.63 -2.60 22.29
C ASP A 148 8.44 -3.10 21.46
N VAL A 149 7.83 -2.20 20.69
CA VAL A 149 6.72 -2.57 19.81
C VAL A 149 7.27 -3.31 18.61
N VAL A 150 6.89 -4.58 18.50
CA VAL A 150 7.26 -5.44 17.37
C VAL A 150 6.02 -5.65 16.52
N ALA A 151 6.16 -5.44 15.21
CA ALA A 151 5.10 -5.67 14.24
C ALA A 151 5.63 -6.46 13.04
N THR A 152 4.86 -7.43 12.57
CA THR A 152 5.23 -8.29 11.45
C THR A 152 4.44 -7.94 10.20
N GLU A 153 5.08 -7.93 9.04
CA GLU A 153 4.47 -7.61 7.76
C GLU A 153 3.29 -8.54 7.49
N VAL A 154 2.12 -7.97 7.22
CA VAL A 154 0.92 -8.71 6.85
C VAL A 154 1.07 -9.17 5.41
N PRO A 155 0.97 -10.48 5.12
CA PRO A 155 1.05 -10.97 3.74
C PRO A 155 0.00 -10.30 2.85
N ALA A 156 0.46 -9.65 1.79
CA ALA A 156 -0.44 -9.08 0.79
C ALA A 156 -1.03 -10.21 -0.05
N MET A 157 -2.37 -10.33 -0.04
CA MET A 157 -3.10 -11.22 -0.95
C MET A 157 -3.58 -10.42 -2.17
N ALA A 158 -3.32 -10.94 -3.37
CA ALA A 158 -3.80 -10.37 -4.61
C ALA A 158 -4.51 -11.44 -5.45
N ILE A 159 -5.64 -11.06 -6.05
CA ILE A 159 -6.35 -11.86 -7.04
C ILE A 159 -6.06 -11.25 -8.41
N ARG A 160 -5.78 -12.10 -9.40
CA ARG A 160 -5.69 -11.69 -10.79
C ARG A 160 -6.67 -12.50 -11.63
N VAL A 161 -7.13 -11.92 -12.72
CA VAL A 161 -7.80 -12.68 -13.77
C VAL A 161 -6.73 -13.43 -14.56
N SER A 162 -6.79 -14.76 -14.57
CA SER A 162 -5.88 -15.62 -15.35
C SER A 162 -6.50 -16.06 -16.67
N GLU A 163 -7.82 -15.97 -16.79
CA GLU A 163 -8.58 -16.41 -17.95
C GLU A 163 -9.93 -15.70 -18.00
N VAL A 164 -10.38 -15.41 -19.21
CA VAL A 164 -11.74 -14.92 -19.49
C VAL A 164 -12.39 -15.90 -20.46
N GLU A 165 -13.58 -16.40 -20.12
CA GLU A 165 -14.41 -17.17 -21.05
C GLU A 165 -15.43 -16.23 -21.73
N ILE A 166 -15.49 -16.29 -23.06
CA ILE A 166 -16.37 -15.48 -23.90
C ILE A 166 -17.33 -16.42 -24.61
N CYS A 167 -18.62 -16.31 -24.28
CA CYS A 167 -19.67 -17.12 -24.89
C CYS A 167 -20.70 -16.26 -25.64
N TRP A 168 -21.16 -16.71 -26.81
CA TRP A 168 -22.22 -16.06 -27.57
C TRP A 168 -23.11 -17.06 -28.29
N SER A 169 -24.35 -16.67 -28.54
CA SER A 169 -25.26 -17.45 -29.38
C SER A 169 -24.87 -17.29 -30.85
N SER A 170 -24.62 -18.41 -31.54
CA SER A 170 -24.19 -18.42 -32.93
C SER A 170 -25.31 -18.83 -33.88
N SER A 171 -25.30 -18.31 -35.10
CA SER A 171 -26.14 -18.75 -36.20
C SER A 171 -25.37 -19.72 -37.09
N SER A 172 -26.05 -20.78 -37.54
CA SER A 172 -25.49 -21.68 -38.56
C SER A 172 -25.18 -20.90 -39.85
N ASN A 173 -24.06 -21.20 -40.50
CA ASN A 173 -23.55 -20.53 -41.71
C ASN A 173 -22.98 -19.10 -41.52
N CYS A 174 -22.76 -18.65 -40.28
CA CYS A 174 -21.94 -17.47 -40.00
C CYS A 174 -20.57 -17.88 -39.47
N THR A 175 -19.53 -17.11 -39.77
CA THR A 175 -18.21 -17.24 -39.14
C THR A 175 -17.98 -16.05 -38.23
N TYR A 176 -17.48 -16.29 -37.02
CA TYR A 176 -17.29 -15.27 -36.01
C TYR A 176 -15.80 -15.10 -35.71
N GLN A 177 -15.35 -13.86 -35.54
CA GLN A 177 -14.01 -13.56 -35.04
C GLN A 177 -14.14 -12.84 -33.70
N VAL A 178 -13.56 -13.43 -32.66
CA VAL A 178 -13.39 -12.74 -31.37
C VAL A 178 -12.17 -11.85 -31.50
N GLN A 179 -12.29 -10.61 -31.02
CA GLN A 179 -11.20 -9.64 -30.99
C GLN A 179 -11.08 -9.02 -29.62
N TYR A 180 -9.87 -8.62 -29.27
CA TYR A 180 -9.60 -7.86 -28.06
C TYR A 180 -8.76 -6.61 -28.32
N ARG A 181 -8.80 -5.67 -27.38
CA ARG A 181 -7.87 -4.53 -27.33
C ARG A 181 -7.51 -4.20 -25.88
N SER A 182 -6.35 -3.59 -25.68
CA SER A 182 -5.77 -3.31 -24.35
C SER A 182 -5.95 -1.86 -23.87
N ASP A 183 -6.35 -0.97 -24.77
CA ASP A 183 -6.50 0.47 -24.53
C ASP A 183 -7.88 0.92 -25.01
N PHE A 184 -8.50 1.83 -24.28
CA PHE A 184 -9.80 2.39 -24.61
C PHE A 184 -9.70 3.42 -25.76
N GLU A 185 -8.57 4.11 -25.87
CA GLU A 185 -8.39 5.25 -26.79
C GLU A 185 -7.95 4.85 -28.20
N THR A 186 -7.43 3.63 -28.37
CA THR A 186 -7.01 3.14 -29.69
C THR A 186 -8.08 2.26 -30.32
N ASP A 187 -8.32 2.41 -31.63
CA ASP A 187 -9.24 1.55 -32.39
C ASP A 187 -8.54 0.32 -33.01
N SER A 188 -7.40 -0.08 -32.44
CA SER A 188 -6.63 -1.23 -32.92
C SER A 188 -7.09 -2.51 -32.23
N TRP A 189 -7.89 -3.31 -32.93
CA TRP A 189 -8.40 -4.59 -32.45
C TRP A 189 -7.53 -5.75 -32.92
N THR A 190 -7.17 -6.64 -32.00
CA THR A 190 -6.36 -7.84 -32.27
C THR A 190 -7.26 -9.07 -32.30
N ASN A 191 -7.07 -9.97 -33.26
CA ASN A 191 -7.80 -11.23 -33.33
C ASN A 191 -7.38 -12.16 -32.17
N LEU A 192 -8.37 -12.70 -31.45
CA LEU A 192 -8.19 -13.76 -30.47
C LEU A 192 -8.38 -15.11 -31.17
N GLY A 193 -7.27 -15.73 -31.57
CA GLY A 193 -7.27 -17.01 -32.29
C GLY A 193 -7.92 -16.93 -33.68
N ASP A 194 -8.22 -18.11 -34.23
CA ASP A 194 -8.79 -18.26 -35.57
C ASP A 194 -10.32 -18.01 -35.60
N PRO A 195 -10.90 -17.69 -36.77
CA PRO A 195 -12.34 -17.56 -36.91
C PRO A 195 -13.10 -18.85 -36.60
N ILE A 196 -14.24 -18.71 -35.91
CA ILE A 196 -15.03 -19.84 -35.40
C ILE A 196 -16.34 -19.94 -36.17
N ARG A 197 -16.64 -21.12 -36.72
CA ARG A 197 -17.87 -21.38 -37.47
C ARG A 197 -19.06 -21.58 -36.53
N GLY A 198 -20.13 -20.81 -36.78
CA GLY A 198 -21.39 -20.92 -36.07
C GLY A 198 -22.11 -22.24 -36.36
N ASN A 199 -22.70 -22.81 -35.31
CA ASN A 199 -23.40 -24.10 -35.34
C ASN A 199 -24.88 -23.99 -34.94
N GLY A 200 -25.40 -22.78 -34.71
CA GLY A 200 -26.78 -22.57 -34.26
C GLY A 200 -26.96 -22.66 -32.74
N THR A 201 -25.87 -22.87 -31.98
CA THR A 201 -25.90 -22.98 -30.51
C THR A 201 -24.96 -21.96 -29.86
N LEU A 202 -24.87 -22.03 -28.52
CA LEU A 202 -23.90 -21.27 -27.75
C LEU A 202 -22.48 -21.78 -28.06
N ILE A 203 -21.60 -20.86 -28.45
CA ILE A 203 -20.16 -21.11 -28.65
C ILE A 203 -19.41 -20.35 -27.57
N CYS A 204 -18.39 -20.98 -26.99
CA CYS A 204 -17.48 -20.37 -26.03
C CYS A 204 -16.05 -20.48 -26.52
N THR A 205 -15.25 -19.45 -26.23
CA THR A 205 -13.80 -19.46 -26.36
C THR A 205 -13.18 -18.84 -25.12
N SER A 206 -11.94 -19.19 -24.80
CA SER A 206 -11.23 -18.64 -23.66
C SER A 206 -9.98 -17.85 -24.06
N ASP A 207 -9.75 -16.76 -23.35
CA ASP A 207 -8.55 -15.95 -23.44
C ASP A 207 -7.71 -16.15 -22.16
N LYS A 208 -6.53 -16.76 -22.30
CA LYS A 208 -5.57 -16.88 -21.20
C LYS A 208 -4.87 -15.54 -21.02
N ILE A 209 -4.96 -14.98 -19.81
CA ILE A 209 -4.41 -13.66 -19.47
C ILE A 209 -3.06 -13.85 -18.77
N PRO A 210 -1.93 -13.52 -19.43
CA PRO A 210 -0.62 -13.58 -18.81
C PRO A 210 -0.52 -12.65 -17.60
N GLN A 211 0.39 -12.97 -16.68
CA GLN A 211 0.68 -12.06 -15.58
C GLN A 211 1.18 -10.71 -16.10
N GLY A 212 0.64 -9.62 -15.56
CA GLY A 212 0.97 -8.26 -15.98
C GLY A 212 0.31 -7.83 -17.29
N ALA A 213 -0.53 -8.66 -17.91
CA ALA A 213 -1.29 -8.23 -19.07
C ALA A 213 -2.20 -7.03 -18.72
N PRO A 214 -2.30 -6.04 -19.62
CA PRO A 214 -3.22 -4.92 -19.44
C PRO A 214 -4.68 -5.42 -19.45
N ARG A 215 -5.59 -4.57 -18.94
CA ARG A 215 -7.03 -4.83 -19.04
C ARG A 215 -7.41 -4.96 -20.52
N ARG A 216 -8.28 -5.92 -20.84
CA ARG A 216 -8.75 -6.17 -22.20
C ARG A 216 -10.24 -5.87 -22.34
N LEU A 217 -10.60 -5.32 -23.49
CA LEU A 217 -11.98 -5.17 -23.97
C LEU A 217 -12.18 -6.18 -25.09
N TYR A 218 -13.33 -6.84 -25.12
CA TYR A 218 -13.64 -7.88 -26.10
C TYR A 218 -14.79 -7.46 -27.00
N ARG A 219 -14.75 -7.90 -28.26
CA ARG A 219 -15.88 -7.84 -29.17
C ARG A 219 -15.93 -9.10 -30.04
N ILE A 220 -17.09 -9.32 -30.62
CA ILE A 220 -17.30 -10.38 -31.62
C ILE A 220 -17.74 -9.69 -32.91
N ILE A 221 -17.10 -10.04 -34.01
CA ILE A 221 -17.51 -9.62 -35.36
C ILE A 221 -17.93 -10.84 -36.18
N VAL A 222 -18.88 -10.65 -37.09
CA VAL A 222 -19.27 -11.68 -38.06
C VAL A 222 -18.49 -11.44 -39.35
N LEU A 223 -17.75 -12.45 -39.79
CA LEU A 223 -17.08 -12.46 -41.08
C LEU A 223 -18.08 -12.92 -42.15
N ARG A 224 -18.24 -12.10 -43.19
CA ARG A 224 -19.02 -12.43 -44.38
C ARG A 224 -18.15 -13.07 -45.43
#